data_AF-A0A2V6H7S7-F1
#
_entry.id   AF-A0A2V6H7S7-F1
#
_cell.length_a   1.000
_cell.length_b   1.000
_cell.length_c   1.000
_cell.angle_alpha   90.00
_cell.angle_beta   90.00
_cell.angle_gamma   90.00
#
_symmetry.space_group_name_H-M   'P 1'
#
loop_
_entity.id
_entity.type
_entity.pdbx_description
1 polymer ?
#
loop_
_entity_poly.entity_id
_entity_poly.type
_entity_poly.pdbx_seq_one_letter_code
_entity_poly.pdbx_strand_id
1 'polypeptide(L)' 'MLTVEPGLYYPGVGGAREEDVVVVTKIRCRILSRFPKQLEI' A
#
# COMPACT_ATOMS: atom_id res chain seq x y z
N MET A 1 -11.75 -0.76 -9.63
CA MET A 1 -10.59 -0.04 -9.05
C MET A 1 -10.79 -0.09 -7.54
N LEU A 2 -9.76 -0.47 -6.79
CA LEU A 2 -9.84 -0.59 -5.33
C LEU A 2 -8.52 -0.14 -4.70
N THR A 3 -8.58 0.29 -3.44
CA THR A 3 -7.40 0.61 -2.62
C THR A 3 -7.05 -0.59 -1.74
N VAL A 4 -5.75 -0.84 -1.59
CA VAL A 4 -5.19 -1.84 -0.70
C VAL A 4 -4.36 -1.09 0.34
N GLU A 5 -4.81 -1.12 1.59
CA GLU A 5 -4.27 -0.27 2.66
C GLU A 5 -3.86 -1.09 3.89
N PRO A 6 -2.79 -1.92 3.81
CA PRO A 6 -2.24 -2.57 4.99
C PRO A 6 -1.69 -1.54 5.98
N GLY A 7 -2.05 -1.71 7.24
CA GLY A 7 -1.60 -0.85 8.34
C GLY A 7 -1.06 -1.67 9.50
N LEU A 8 0.07 -1.23 10.03
CA LEU A 8 0.68 -1.77 11.24
C LEU A 8 0.66 -0.68 12.32
N TYR A 9 0.11 -0.98 13.49
CA TYR A 9 0.09 -0.05 14.61
C TYR A 9 0.62 -0.72 15.86
N TYR A 10 1.63 -0.11 16.46
CA TYR A 10 2.16 -0.50 17.75
C TYR A 10 1.90 0.62 18.76
N PRO A 11 1.08 0.36 19.80
CA PRO A 11 0.87 1.33 20.86
C PRO A 11 2.21 1.76 21.48
N GLY A 12 2.48 3.06 21.49
CA GLY A 12 3.70 3.64 22.07
C GLY A 12 4.92 3.74 21.14
N VAL A 13 4.88 3.17 19.93
CA VAL A 13 6.00 3.22 18.96
C VAL A 13 5.61 3.99 17.69
N GLY A 14 4.34 3.92 17.30
CA GLY A 14 3.81 4.58 16.10
C GLY A 14 3.06 3.61 15.20
N GLY A 15 2.73 4.04 13.99
CA GLY A 15 2.10 3.19 13.00
C GLY A 15 2.55 3.51 11.59
N ALA A 16 2.60 2.48 10.75
CA ALA A 16 2.88 2.59 9.33
C ALA A 16 1.61 2.19 8.56
N ARG A 17 1.21 3.01 7.59
CA ARG A 17 0.13 2.69 6.65
C ARG A 17 0.72 2.78 5.26
N GLU A 18 0.46 1.77 4.46
CA GLU A 18 0.86 1.76 3.07
C GLU A 18 -0.38 1.67 2.20
N GLU A 19 -0.57 2.64 1.30
CA GLU A 19 -1.74 2.71 0.43
C GLU A 19 -1.35 2.43 -1.02
N ASP A 20 -2.01 1.45 -1.63
CA ASP A 20 -1.89 1.13 -3.05
C ASP A 20 -3.23 1.18 -3.76
N VAL A 21 -3.28 1.98 -4.82
CA VAL A 21 -4.38 1.94 -5.78
C VAL A 21 -4.12 0.84 -6.80
N VAL A 22 -5.02 -0.14 -6.88
CA VAL A 22 -4.92 -1.24 -7.84
C VAL A 22 -6.15 -1.32 -8.76
N VAL A 23 -5.89 -1.71 -10.01
CA VAL A 23 -6.94 -2.01 -11.00
C VAL A 23 -6.89 -3.50 -11.32
N VAL A 24 -8.00 -4.18 -11.05
CA VAL A 24 -8.19 -5.58 -11.44
C VAL A 24 -8.49 -5.63 -12.93
N THR A 25 -7.65 -6.33 -13.69
CA THR A 25 -7.88 -6.64 -15.11
C THR A 25 -8.36 -8.09 -15.24
N LYS A 26 -8.79 -8.51 -16.43
CA LYS A 26 -9.32 -9.87 -16.68
C LYS A 26 -8.41 -11.02 -16.25
N ILE A 27 -7.10 -10.80 -16.11
CA ILE A 27 -6.10 -11.85 -15.90
C ILE A 27 -5.24 -11.57 -14.65
N ARG A 28 -4.99 -10.29 -14.30
CA ARG A 28 -4.08 -9.86 -13.21
C ARG A 28 -4.51 -8.54 -12.57
N CYS A 29 -3.97 -8.20 -11.41
CA CYS A 29 -4.06 -6.86 -10.84
C CYS A 29 -2.89 -6.00 -11.34
N ARG A 30 -3.17 -4.76 -11.74
CA ARG A 30 -2.16 -3.75 -12.08
C ARG A 30 -2.13 -2.69 -10.98
N ILE A 31 -0.98 -2.50 -10.36
CA ILE A 31 -0.76 -1.43 -9.37
C ILE A 31 -0.58 -0.11 -10.12
N LEU A 32 -1.31 0.93 -9.72
CA LEU A 32 -1.22 2.27 -10.28
C LEU A 32 -0.33 3.19 -9.44
N SER A 33 -0.17 2.92 -8.14
CA SER A 33 0.77 3.62 -7.28
C SER A 33 2.21 3.20 -7.60
N ARG A 34 3.08 4.16 -7.92
CA ARG A 34 4.50 3.95 -8.30
C ARG A 34 5.48 4.61 -7.33
N PHE A 35 5.01 5.07 -6.18
CA PHE A 35 5.88 5.70 -5.19
C PHE A 35 6.86 4.64 -4.63
N PRO A 36 8.15 4.97 -4.44
CA PRO A 36 9.09 4.04 -3.81
C PRO A 36 8.59 3.70 -2.40
N LYS A 37 8.39 2.41 -2.17
CA LYS A 37 7.87 1.85 -0.92
C LYS A 37 8.96 1.50 0.09
N GLN A 38 10.21 1.87 -0.22
CA GLN A 38 11.30 1.73 0.72
C GLN A 38 11.16 2.80 1.80
N LEU A 39 11.12 2.36 3.05
CA LEU A 39 11.46 3.23 4.18
C LEU A 39 12.94 3.64 4.01
N GLU A 40 13.16 4.88 3.57
CA GLU A 40 14.45 5.55 3.71
C GLU A 40 14.61 6.03 5.17
N ILE A 41 15.81 5.87 5.72
CA ILE A 41 16.18 6.22 7.10
C ILE A 41 16.88 7.56 7.11
#